data_AF-A0A848JYA7-F1
#
_entry.id   AF-A0A848JYA7-F1
#
_cell.length_a   1.000
_cell.length_b   1.000
_cell.length_c   1.000
_cell.angle_alpha   90.00
_cell.angle_beta   90.00
_cell.angle_gamma   90.00
#
_symmetry.space_group_name_H-M   'P 1'
#
loop_
_entity.id
_entity.type
_entity.pdbx_description
1 polymer ?
#
loop_
_entity_poly.entity_id
_entity_poly.type
_entity_poly.pdbx_seq_one_letter_code
_entity_poly.pdbx_strand_id
1 'polypeptide(L)'
;MPPEPASADAPDRPRTSPVPDLATLAAGGKRAVARALALVETARGKPDLVALLDAAARAGKAEVLGLTGPPGVGKSTLTNALVRRARAAGRTVAVLAVDPSSRRTGGALLGDRARMKTDPDDRGVFVRSMAARDRLGGLSDDSVAAVVLLRAVYDLVIVETVGVGQSEADISLVADTVVLCIQPASGDSLQFMKAGVMELPDIIVVTKADMAEVARRAASEVAGALSLAGSASVGWTVPVIRLSAATGEGLDAFEAAVAAHGAFLDTESRRATQRSAQEDKWVEEAVRVRFGTHGLARARKFQLRGQGPFAREAELALKLTSRQD
;
A
#
# COMPACT_ATOMS: atom_id res chain seq x y z
N MET A 1 -0.13 67.11 14.29
CA MET A 1 0.28 65.69 14.34
C MET A 1 -0.93 64.85 13.95
N PRO A 2 -0.90 64.12 12.82
CA PRO A 2 -1.97 63.18 12.48
C PRO A 2 -1.86 61.91 13.35
N PRO A 3 -2.94 61.13 13.53
CA PRO A 3 -2.92 59.89 14.30
C PRO A 3 -2.22 58.76 13.53
N GLU A 4 -1.54 57.89 14.27
CA GLU A 4 -0.87 56.69 13.77
C GLU A 4 -1.85 55.72 13.08
N PRO A 5 -1.46 55.06 11.98
CA PRO A 5 -2.29 54.02 11.38
C PRO A 5 -2.24 52.74 12.23
N ALA A 6 -3.42 52.17 12.48
CA ALA A 6 -3.61 50.89 13.13
C ALA A 6 -2.81 49.78 12.41
N SER A 7 -2.06 49.00 13.18
CA SER A 7 -1.29 47.85 12.70
C SER A 7 -2.21 46.85 12.02
N ALA A 8 -1.98 46.61 10.73
CA ALA A 8 -2.65 45.58 9.96
C ALA A 8 -2.35 44.20 10.59
N ASP A 9 -3.43 43.47 10.82
CA ASP A 9 -3.49 42.11 11.33
C ASP A 9 -2.54 41.19 10.55
N ALA A 10 -1.63 40.52 11.25
CA ALA A 10 -0.77 39.52 10.67
C ALA A 10 -1.62 38.31 10.22
N PRO A 11 -1.31 37.65 9.08
CA PRO A 11 -2.09 36.50 8.63
C PRO A 11 -2.01 35.38 9.67
N ASP A 12 -3.19 34.92 10.10
CA ASP A 12 -3.41 33.80 11.01
C ASP A 12 -2.53 32.60 10.60
N ARG A 13 -1.56 32.24 11.45
CA ARG A 13 -0.79 31.00 11.26
C ARG A 13 -1.81 29.86 11.25
N PRO A 14 -1.75 28.90 10.31
CA PRO A 14 -2.69 27.79 10.30
C PRO A 14 -2.62 27.07 11.66
N ARG A 15 -3.68 27.19 12.46
CA ARG A 15 -3.82 26.46 13.72
C ARG A 15 -3.72 24.98 13.36
N THR A 16 -2.60 24.35 13.71
CA THR A 16 -2.45 22.90 13.55
C THR A 16 -3.58 22.26 14.33
N SER A 17 -4.54 21.65 13.62
CA SER A 17 -5.64 20.95 14.30
C SER A 17 -5.05 19.89 15.22
N PRO A 18 -5.55 19.74 16.45
CA PRO A 18 -5.05 18.73 17.37
C PRO A 18 -5.18 17.34 16.75
N VAL A 19 -4.23 16.46 17.03
CA VAL A 19 -4.29 15.06 16.61
C VAL A 19 -5.47 14.40 17.34
N PRO A 20 -6.44 13.81 16.63
CA PRO A 20 -7.57 13.15 17.30
C PRO A 20 -7.11 11.84 17.95
N ASP A 21 -7.78 11.43 19.03
CA ASP A 21 -7.65 10.06 19.52
C ASP A 21 -8.35 9.06 18.58
N LEU A 22 -8.09 7.76 18.78
CA LEU A 22 -8.63 6.72 17.91
C LEU A 22 -10.15 6.60 17.98
N ALA A 23 -10.76 6.83 19.15
CA ALA A 23 -12.21 6.78 19.33
C ALA A 23 -12.91 7.90 18.54
N THR A 24 -12.37 9.11 18.61
CA THR A 24 -12.82 10.28 17.84
C THR A 24 -12.65 10.03 16.34
N LEU A 25 -11.54 9.41 15.93
CA LEU A 25 -11.30 9.05 14.54
C LEU A 25 -12.36 8.06 14.01
N ALA A 26 -12.66 7.02 14.80
CA ALA A 26 -13.66 6.02 14.43
C ALA A 26 -15.08 6.59 14.35
N ALA A 27 -15.45 7.50 15.24
CA ALA A 27 -16.77 8.15 15.25
C ALA A 27 -16.90 9.29 14.22
N GLY A 28 -15.80 9.94 13.84
CA GLY A 28 -15.79 11.16 13.03
C GLY A 28 -15.97 10.96 11.51
N GLY A 29 -16.09 9.71 11.04
CA GLY A 29 -16.35 9.35 9.66
C GLY A 29 -15.29 9.85 8.66
N LYS A 30 -15.67 9.96 7.37
CA LYS A 30 -14.73 10.27 6.27
C LYS A 30 -13.90 11.54 6.49
N ARG A 31 -14.48 12.58 7.09
CA ARG A 31 -13.79 13.86 7.31
C ARG A 31 -12.69 13.75 8.36
N ALA A 32 -12.93 13.01 9.46
CA ALA A 32 -11.91 12.77 10.48
C ALA A 32 -10.77 11.93 9.92
N VAL A 33 -11.10 10.87 9.16
CA VAL A 33 -10.10 10.02 8.48
C VAL A 33 -9.26 10.83 7.50
N ALA A 34 -9.87 11.64 6.63
CA ALA A 34 -9.14 12.47 5.69
C ALA A 34 -8.16 13.44 6.39
N ARG A 35 -8.57 14.03 7.52
CA ARG A 35 -7.72 14.92 8.34
C ARG A 35 -6.57 14.16 9.01
N ALA A 36 -6.83 13.00 9.62
CA ALA A 36 -5.78 12.19 10.23
C ALA A 36 -4.72 11.78 9.18
N LEU A 37 -5.16 11.40 7.98
CA LEU A 37 -4.26 11.08 6.88
C LEU A 37 -3.49 12.32 6.35
N ALA A 38 -4.05 13.53 6.44
CA ALA A 38 -3.29 14.75 6.16
C ALA A 38 -2.24 15.06 7.25
N LEU A 39 -2.52 14.70 8.50
CA LEU A 39 -1.54 14.78 9.59
C LEU A 39 -0.39 13.79 9.39
N VAL A 40 -0.65 12.59 8.88
CA VAL A 40 0.41 11.62 8.51
C VAL A 40 1.45 12.26 7.58
N GLU A 41 0.99 13.05 6.59
CA GLU A 41 1.87 13.69 5.61
C GLU A 41 2.60 14.93 6.16
N THR A 42 2.03 15.63 7.15
CA THR A 42 2.50 16.97 7.58
C THR A 42 3.11 17.01 8.98
N ALA A 43 2.84 16.00 9.81
CA ALA A 43 3.22 15.95 11.22
C ALA A 43 4.05 14.71 11.57
N ARG A 44 4.71 14.09 10.57
CA ARG A 44 5.57 12.91 10.74
C ARG A 44 6.57 13.10 11.90
N GLY A 45 6.60 12.12 12.79
CA GLY A 45 7.50 12.10 13.95
C GLY A 45 7.08 12.97 15.13
N LYS A 46 5.94 13.69 15.07
CA LYS A 46 5.41 14.38 16.25
C LYS A 46 4.87 13.35 17.27
N PRO A 47 5.14 13.51 18.59
CA PRO A 47 4.76 12.54 19.61
C PRO A 47 3.28 12.14 19.58
N ASP A 48 2.37 13.10 19.43
CA ASP A 48 0.93 12.82 19.43
C ASP A 48 0.49 11.97 18.22
N LEU A 49 1.09 12.21 17.05
CA LEU A 49 0.82 11.39 15.86
C LEU A 49 1.39 9.98 16.01
N VAL A 50 2.59 9.85 16.57
CA VAL A 50 3.19 8.54 16.87
C VAL A 50 2.30 7.76 17.83
N ALA A 51 1.83 8.38 18.90
CA ALA A 51 0.92 7.75 19.86
C ALA A 51 -0.39 7.29 19.22
N LEU A 52 -0.98 8.09 18.32
CA LEU A 52 -2.16 7.68 17.55
C LEU A 52 -1.88 6.47 16.65
N LEU A 53 -0.76 6.48 15.92
CA LEU A 53 -0.39 5.39 15.02
C LEU A 53 -0.13 4.09 15.77
N ASP A 54 0.56 4.15 16.91
CA ASP A 54 0.80 2.99 17.78
C ASP A 54 -0.51 2.43 18.36
N ALA A 55 -1.44 3.32 18.75
CA ALA A 55 -2.77 2.90 19.20
C ALA A 55 -3.56 2.23 18.06
N ALA A 56 -3.50 2.78 16.85
CA ALA A 56 -4.14 2.21 15.67
C ALA A 56 -3.54 0.86 15.26
N ALA A 57 -2.21 0.70 15.35
CA ALA A 57 -1.52 -0.56 15.07
C ALA A 57 -2.05 -1.69 15.95
N ARG A 58 -2.17 -1.43 17.27
CA ARG A 58 -2.73 -2.37 18.26
C ARG A 58 -4.22 -2.63 18.10
N ALA A 59 -4.98 -1.64 17.64
CA ALA A 59 -6.44 -1.74 17.49
C ALA A 59 -6.90 -2.21 16.11
N GLY A 60 -5.97 -2.63 15.23
CA GLY A 60 -6.26 -3.02 13.87
C GLY A 60 -7.22 -4.21 13.76
N LYS A 61 -8.47 -3.95 13.38
CA LYS A 61 -9.54 -4.96 13.25
C LYS A 61 -9.84 -5.37 11.80
N ALA A 62 -9.52 -4.52 10.84
CA ALA A 62 -9.84 -4.78 9.44
C ALA A 62 -8.98 -5.92 8.89
N GLU A 63 -9.55 -6.67 7.96
CA GLU A 63 -8.79 -7.46 7.01
C GLU A 63 -8.20 -6.53 5.94
N VAL A 64 -6.89 -6.65 5.67
CA VAL A 64 -6.22 -5.87 4.63
C VAL A 64 -5.95 -6.74 3.41
N LEU A 65 -6.60 -6.41 2.29
CA LEU A 65 -6.43 -7.08 1.01
C LEU A 65 -5.53 -6.24 0.09
N GLY A 66 -4.37 -6.79 -0.26
CA GLY A 66 -3.44 -6.17 -1.21
C GLY A 66 -3.69 -6.67 -2.62
N LEU A 67 -4.12 -5.83 -3.55
CA LEU A 67 -4.28 -6.14 -4.97
C LEU A 67 -3.09 -5.63 -5.77
N THR A 68 -2.36 -6.54 -6.41
CA THR A 68 -1.23 -6.20 -7.27
C THR A 68 -1.31 -6.89 -8.63
N GLY A 69 -0.51 -6.42 -9.60
CA GLY A 69 -0.46 -6.94 -10.97
C GLY A 69 -0.34 -5.84 -12.02
N PRO A 70 -0.22 -6.21 -13.31
CA PRO A 70 0.10 -5.27 -14.37
C PRO A 70 -0.93 -4.15 -14.54
N PRO A 71 -0.54 -2.99 -15.09
CA PRO A 71 -1.50 -1.98 -15.51
C PRO A 71 -2.49 -2.59 -16.52
N GLY A 72 -3.79 -2.28 -16.38
CA GLY A 72 -4.82 -2.78 -17.29
C GLY A 72 -5.32 -4.22 -17.04
N VAL A 73 -4.76 -4.94 -16.07
CA VAL A 73 -5.22 -6.29 -15.71
C VAL A 73 -6.66 -6.31 -15.18
N GLY A 74 -7.14 -5.19 -14.63
CA GLY A 74 -8.52 -5.05 -14.15
C GLY A 74 -8.68 -4.95 -12.63
N LYS A 75 -7.59 -4.64 -11.90
CA LYS A 75 -7.61 -4.43 -10.44
C LYS A 75 -8.67 -3.45 -9.98
N SER A 76 -8.71 -2.23 -10.54
CA SER A 76 -9.70 -1.23 -10.12
C SER A 76 -11.15 -1.67 -10.43
N THR A 77 -11.36 -2.47 -11.47
CA THR A 77 -12.68 -3.08 -11.75
C THR A 77 -13.04 -4.11 -10.68
N LEU A 78 -12.08 -4.95 -10.26
CA LEU A 78 -12.23 -5.89 -9.15
C LEU A 78 -12.47 -5.13 -7.83
N THR A 79 -11.66 -4.13 -7.49
CA THR A 79 -11.83 -3.24 -6.33
C THR A 79 -13.26 -2.70 -6.26
N ASN A 80 -13.78 -2.16 -7.37
CA ASN A 80 -15.15 -1.67 -7.42
C ASN A 80 -16.19 -2.78 -7.15
N ALA A 81 -15.97 -4.00 -7.64
CA ALA A 81 -16.85 -5.14 -7.37
C ALA A 81 -16.82 -5.55 -5.89
N LEU A 82 -15.63 -5.62 -5.30
CA LEU A 82 -15.44 -5.96 -3.89
C LEU A 82 -16.05 -4.92 -2.96
N VAL A 83 -15.87 -3.62 -3.26
CA VAL A 83 -16.52 -2.53 -2.50
C VAL A 83 -18.04 -2.72 -2.52
N ARG A 84 -18.66 -2.92 -3.69
CA ARG A 84 -20.12 -3.11 -3.78
C ARG A 84 -20.60 -4.31 -2.96
N ARG A 85 -19.89 -5.44 -3.01
CA ARG A 85 -20.26 -6.66 -2.28
C ARG A 85 -20.08 -6.51 -0.77
N ALA A 86 -18.98 -5.91 -0.33
CA ALA A 86 -18.75 -5.62 1.08
C ALA A 86 -19.80 -4.66 1.65
N ARG A 87 -20.20 -3.64 0.88
CA ARG A 87 -21.30 -2.73 1.26
C ARG A 87 -22.65 -3.43 1.29
N ALA A 88 -22.96 -4.31 0.33
CA ALA A 88 -24.16 -5.14 0.36
C ALA A 88 -24.21 -6.07 1.59
N ALA A 89 -23.04 -6.49 2.10
CA ALA A 89 -22.89 -7.23 3.35
C ALA A 89 -22.85 -6.34 4.62
N GLY A 90 -23.05 -5.02 4.49
CA GLY A 90 -23.06 -4.08 5.62
C GLY A 90 -21.68 -3.67 6.15
N ARG A 91 -20.57 -4.17 5.59
CA ARG A 91 -19.19 -3.90 6.04
C ARG A 91 -18.71 -2.51 5.60
N THR A 92 -18.00 -1.80 6.46
CA THR A 92 -17.32 -0.54 6.06
C THR A 92 -16.01 -0.85 5.33
N VAL A 93 -15.71 -0.08 4.27
CA VAL A 93 -14.58 -0.33 3.36
C VAL A 93 -13.74 0.93 3.17
N ALA A 94 -12.43 0.80 3.29
CA ALA A 94 -11.48 1.80 2.83
C ALA A 94 -10.67 1.26 1.64
N VAL A 95 -10.45 2.11 0.63
CA VAL A 95 -9.60 1.82 -0.52
C VAL A 95 -8.45 2.80 -0.56
N LEU A 96 -7.23 2.27 -0.60
CA LEU A 96 -6.00 3.00 -0.80
C LEU A 96 -5.39 2.62 -2.16
N ALA A 97 -5.54 3.50 -3.15
CA ALA A 97 -4.87 3.34 -4.43
C ALA A 97 -3.48 3.98 -4.36
N VAL A 98 -2.43 3.21 -4.64
CA VAL A 98 -1.04 3.67 -4.58
C VAL A 98 -0.44 3.72 -5.98
N ASP A 99 -0.25 4.95 -6.45
CA ASP A 99 0.24 5.25 -7.79
C ASP A 99 1.73 5.63 -7.73
N PRO A 100 2.54 5.35 -8.78
CA PRO A 100 3.87 5.90 -8.90
C PRO A 100 3.81 7.43 -8.89
N SER A 101 4.85 8.04 -8.33
CA SER A 101 4.98 9.49 -8.23
C SER A 101 5.16 10.13 -9.60
N SER A 102 4.44 11.22 -9.85
CA SER A 102 4.70 12.11 -10.97
C SER A 102 6.12 12.66 -10.87
N ARG A 103 6.96 12.41 -11.89
CA ARG A 103 8.33 12.98 -11.97
C ARG A 103 8.34 14.52 -12.00
N ARG A 104 7.22 15.16 -12.36
CA ARG A 104 7.10 16.62 -12.49
C ARG A 104 6.56 17.29 -11.23
N THR A 105 5.65 16.65 -10.52
CA THR A 105 4.93 17.26 -9.38
C THR A 105 5.15 16.54 -8.05
N GLY A 106 5.76 15.36 -8.05
CA GLY A 106 5.97 14.52 -6.86
C GLY A 106 4.70 13.90 -6.25
N GLY A 107 3.51 14.28 -6.74
CA GLY A 107 2.22 13.76 -6.31
C GLY A 107 1.77 12.51 -7.07
N ALA A 108 0.67 11.90 -6.62
CA ALA A 108 0.09 10.72 -7.25
C ALA A 108 -0.47 11.05 -8.63
N LEU A 109 -0.33 10.14 -9.59
CA LEU A 109 -1.06 10.20 -10.86
C LEU A 109 -2.51 9.83 -10.57
N LEU A 110 -3.35 10.81 -10.22
CA LEU A 110 -4.76 10.73 -9.78
C LEU A 110 -5.74 9.90 -10.65
N GLY A 111 -5.27 9.20 -11.67
CA GLY A 111 -6.06 8.45 -12.64
C GLY A 111 -6.91 7.34 -12.03
N ASP A 112 -6.48 6.71 -10.94
CA ASP A 112 -7.18 5.54 -10.39
C ASP A 112 -8.38 5.91 -9.53
N ARG A 113 -8.35 7.06 -8.83
CA ARG A 113 -9.55 7.60 -8.14
C ARG A 113 -10.67 7.96 -9.12
N ALA A 114 -10.34 8.47 -10.30
CA ALA A 114 -11.35 8.79 -11.33
C ALA A 114 -12.06 7.56 -11.88
N ARG A 115 -11.46 6.36 -11.77
CA ARG A 115 -12.03 5.08 -12.22
C ARG A 115 -12.93 4.43 -11.18
N MET A 116 -12.87 4.87 -9.92
CA MET A 116 -13.70 4.35 -8.83
C MET A 116 -15.00 5.15 -8.71
N LYS A 117 -16.12 4.52 -9.11
CA LYS A 117 -17.46 5.09 -8.92
C LYS A 117 -17.89 4.84 -7.48
N THR A 118 -17.76 5.86 -6.63
CA THR A 118 -18.28 5.81 -5.26
C THR A 118 -19.38 6.83 -5.09
N ASP A 119 -20.38 6.49 -4.28
CA ASP A 119 -21.35 7.43 -3.78
C ASP A 119 -20.67 8.33 -2.72
N PRO A 120 -20.56 9.65 -2.94
CA PRO A 120 -19.98 10.57 -1.96
C PRO A 120 -20.66 10.47 -0.59
N ASP A 121 -21.97 10.19 -0.57
CA ASP A 121 -22.80 10.15 0.63
C ASP A 121 -22.76 8.80 1.38
N ASP A 122 -22.27 7.73 0.75
CA ASP A 122 -22.09 6.44 1.45
C ASP A 122 -20.99 6.54 2.50
N ARG A 123 -21.37 6.81 3.75
CA ARG A 123 -20.47 6.96 4.90
C ARG A 123 -19.62 5.72 5.18
N GLY A 124 -20.00 4.55 4.66
CA GLY A 124 -19.25 3.30 4.83
C GLY A 124 -18.16 3.06 3.79
N VAL A 125 -17.95 3.95 2.81
CA VAL A 125 -16.87 3.84 1.81
C VAL A 125 -15.94 5.03 1.85
N PHE A 126 -14.64 4.78 2.07
CA PHE A 126 -13.60 5.79 1.97
C PHE A 126 -12.60 5.43 0.88
N VAL A 127 -12.22 6.39 0.04
CA VAL A 127 -11.25 6.17 -1.04
C VAL A 127 -10.22 7.28 -1.04
N ARG A 128 -8.94 6.92 -1.07
CA ARG A 128 -7.82 7.86 -1.22
C ARG A 128 -6.78 7.31 -2.19
N SER A 129 -6.25 8.18 -3.04
CA SER A 129 -5.03 7.91 -3.81
C SER A 129 -3.82 8.47 -3.07
N MET A 130 -2.72 7.72 -3.07
CA MET A 130 -1.43 8.12 -2.49
C MET A 130 -0.31 7.87 -3.50
N ALA A 131 0.75 8.67 -3.41
CA ALA A 131 1.94 8.48 -4.23
C ALA A 131 2.91 7.51 -3.53
N ALA A 132 3.63 6.69 -4.30
CA ALA A 132 4.75 5.89 -3.78
C ALA A 132 5.94 6.77 -3.28
N ARG A 133 5.98 8.05 -3.67
CA ARG A 133 7.04 9.06 -3.40
C ARG A 133 8.44 8.63 -3.88
N ASP A 134 9.48 8.93 -3.10
CA ASP A 134 10.91 8.74 -3.38
C ASP A 134 11.41 7.33 -3.01
N ARG A 135 10.53 6.42 -2.60
CA ARG A 135 10.90 5.02 -2.45
C ARG A 135 10.99 4.40 -3.84
N LEU A 136 12.06 3.64 -4.08
CA LEU A 136 12.17 2.73 -5.22
C LEU A 136 11.16 1.56 -5.12
N GLY A 137 10.52 1.42 -3.95
CA GLY A 137 9.42 0.50 -3.67
C GLY A 137 8.04 1.18 -3.74
N GLY A 138 7.00 0.37 -3.95
CA GLY A 138 5.64 0.77 -4.27
C GLY A 138 4.84 1.43 -3.15
N LEU A 139 5.25 1.31 -1.87
CA LEU A 139 4.55 1.96 -0.75
C LEU A 139 5.43 3.00 -0.05
N SER A 140 4.91 4.21 0.13
CA SER A 140 5.55 5.24 0.95
C SER A 140 5.34 4.98 2.45
N ASP A 141 6.18 5.56 3.31
CA ASP A 141 5.94 5.53 4.76
C ASP A 141 4.60 6.21 5.14
N ASP A 142 4.09 7.12 4.30
CA ASP A 142 2.76 7.71 4.50
C ASP A 142 1.68 6.67 4.19
N SER A 143 1.87 5.84 3.17
CA SER A 143 0.95 4.77 2.78
C SER A 143 0.84 3.70 3.86
N VAL A 144 1.96 3.30 4.48
CA VAL A 144 1.97 2.34 5.59
C VAL A 144 1.18 2.89 6.78
N ALA A 145 1.48 4.12 7.21
CA ALA A 145 0.75 4.77 8.29
C ALA A 145 -0.75 4.97 7.97
N ALA A 146 -1.08 5.23 6.70
CA ALA A 146 -2.46 5.31 6.25
C ALA A 146 -3.19 3.97 6.39
N VAL A 147 -2.58 2.87 5.95
CA VAL A 147 -3.18 1.52 6.10
C VAL A 147 -3.37 1.18 7.58
N VAL A 148 -2.39 1.46 8.44
CA VAL A 148 -2.51 1.24 9.90
C VAL A 148 -3.72 1.98 10.49
N LEU A 149 -3.92 3.25 10.13
CA LEU A 149 -5.09 4.02 10.59
C LEU A 149 -6.41 3.45 10.04
N LEU A 150 -6.46 3.14 8.75
CA LEU A 150 -7.66 2.61 8.11
C LEU A 150 -8.03 1.23 8.69
N ARG A 151 -7.03 0.39 8.98
CA ARG A 151 -7.17 -0.94 9.59
C ARG A 151 -7.83 -0.88 10.96
N ALA A 152 -7.65 0.21 11.71
CA ALA A 152 -8.27 0.40 13.02
C ALA A 152 -9.73 0.89 12.94
N VAL A 153 -10.14 1.48 11.82
CA VAL A 153 -11.43 2.19 11.71
C VAL A 153 -12.45 1.43 10.85
N TYR A 154 -12.01 0.77 9.79
CA TYR A 154 -12.87 0.07 8.82
C TYR A 154 -12.90 -1.44 9.08
N ASP A 155 -13.77 -2.16 8.37
CA ASP A 155 -13.89 -3.62 8.47
C ASP A 155 -13.17 -4.35 7.32
N LEU A 156 -12.90 -3.64 6.22
CA LEU A 156 -12.10 -4.07 5.07
C LEU A 156 -11.24 -2.90 4.60
N VAL A 157 -9.95 -3.15 4.39
CA VAL A 157 -9.05 -2.21 3.71
C VAL A 157 -8.54 -2.87 2.44
N ILE A 158 -8.76 -2.25 1.29
CA ILE A 158 -8.21 -2.68 0.00
C ILE A 158 -7.07 -1.75 -0.36
N VAL A 159 -5.87 -2.30 -0.54
CA VAL A 159 -4.71 -1.57 -1.04
C VAL A 159 -4.45 -2.01 -2.46
N GLU A 160 -4.51 -1.10 -3.42
CA GLU A 160 -4.24 -1.39 -4.84
C GLU A 160 -2.97 -0.67 -5.25
N THR A 161 -1.98 -1.37 -5.81
CA THR A 161 -0.72 -0.77 -6.30
C THR A 161 -0.69 -0.71 -7.82
N VAL A 162 -0.03 0.30 -8.40
CA VAL A 162 0.16 0.36 -9.85
C VAL A 162 1.46 -0.33 -10.27
N GLY A 163 1.33 -1.46 -10.97
CA GLY A 163 2.31 -1.90 -11.98
C GLY A 163 3.23 -3.06 -11.59
N VAL A 164 3.92 -3.53 -12.63
CA VAL A 164 4.82 -4.69 -12.73
C VAL A 164 6.25 -4.36 -12.30
N GLY A 165 6.70 -4.75 -11.10
CA GLY A 165 8.06 -4.49 -10.64
C GLY A 165 8.38 -4.85 -9.18
N GLN A 166 9.06 -3.93 -8.49
CA GLN A 166 9.46 -4.05 -7.07
C GLN A 166 8.34 -3.60 -6.10
N SER A 167 7.29 -2.96 -6.63
CA SER A 167 6.16 -2.46 -5.86
C SER A 167 5.31 -3.56 -5.25
N GLU A 168 5.38 -4.75 -5.83
CA GLU A 168 4.73 -5.97 -5.38
C GLU A 168 5.24 -6.35 -3.99
N ALA A 169 6.56 -6.42 -3.78
CA ALA A 169 7.14 -6.79 -2.50
C ALA A 169 6.68 -5.88 -1.36
N ASP A 170 6.48 -4.60 -1.64
CA ASP A 170 6.03 -3.63 -0.63
C ASP A 170 4.57 -3.86 -0.20
N ILE A 171 3.69 -4.41 -1.05
CA ILE A 171 2.29 -4.64 -0.63
C ILE A 171 2.21 -5.63 0.53
N SER A 172 3.18 -6.56 0.62
CA SER A 172 3.31 -7.51 1.72
C SER A 172 3.66 -6.85 3.06
N LEU A 173 4.13 -5.60 3.07
CA LEU A 173 4.40 -4.84 4.30
C LEU A 173 3.12 -4.42 5.03
N VAL A 174 1.96 -4.52 4.39
CA VAL A 174 0.70 -3.99 4.95
C VAL A 174 -0.50 -4.92 4.77
N ALA A 175 -0.48 -5.77 3.74
CA ALA A 175 -1.59 -6.67 3.44
C ALA A 175 -1.56 -7.92 4.34
N ASP A 176 -2.73 -8.34 4.82
CA ASP A 176 -2.88 -9.65 5.43
C ASP A 176 -2.94 -10.73 4.34
N THR A 177 -3.64 -10.43 3.24
CA THR A 177 -3.79 -11.30 2.06
C THR A 177 -3.34 -10.55 0.81
N VAL A 178 -2.32 -11.08 0.13
CA VAL A 178 -1.80 -10.56 -1.15
C VAL A 178 -2.45 -11.31 -2.31
N VAL A 179 -3.07 -10.56 -3.21
CA VAL A 179 -3.72 -11.05 -4.42
C VAL A 179 -2.93 -10.59 -5.65
N LEU A 180 -2.36 -11.55 -6.36
CA LEU A 180 -1.72 -11.30 -7.66
C LEU A 180 -2.76 -11.46 -8.78
N CYS A 181 -3.09 -10.35 -9.44
CA CYS A 181 -3.94 -10.33 -10.62
C CYS A 181 -3.11 -10.58 -11.88
N ILE A 182 -3.51 -11.56 -12.68
CA ILE A 182 -2.88 -11.95 -13.94
C ILE A 182 -3.87 -11.69 -15.08
N GLN A 183 -3.36 -11.14 -16.18
CA GLN A 183 -4.13 -10.92 -17.40
C GLN A 183 -3.99 -12.14 -18.33
N PRO A 184 -5.09 -12.71 -18.86
CA PRO A 184 -5.00 -13.73 -19.89
C PRO A 184 -4.27 -13.22 -21.14
N ALA A 185 -3.47 -14.09 -21.77
CA ALA A 185 -2.73 -13.81 -23.01
C ALA A 185 -1.80 -12.58 -22.98
N SER A 186 -1.34 -12.12 -21.82
CA SER A 186 -0.36 -11.02 -21.76
C SER A 186 1.08 -11.46 -21.97
N GLY A 187 1.38 -12.77 -21.90
CA GLY A 187 2.75 -13.30 -21.89
C GLY A 187 3.49 -13.07 -20.56
N ASP A 188 2.92 -12.27 -19.66
CA ASP A 188 3.55 -11.89 -18.38
C ASP A 188 3.55 -13.03 -17.36
N SER A 189 2.62 -13.99 -17.47
CA SER A 189 2.46 -15.11 -16.52
C SER A 189 3.78 -15.85 -16.27
N LEU A 190 4.58 -16.05 -17.32
CA LEU A 190 5.90 -16.69 -17.26
C LEU A 190 7.03 -15.76 -16.81
N GLN A 191 6.86 -14.45 -17.03
CA GLN A 191 7.87 -13.45 -16.67
C GLN A 191 7.83 -13.13 -15.17
N PHE A 192 6.64 -13.09 -14.55
CA PHE A 192 6.49 -12.95 -13.10
C PHE A 192 7.13 -14.09 -12.32
N MET A 193 7.07 -15.32 -12.85
CA MET A 193 7.76 -16.47 -12.25
C MET A 193 9.27 -16.27 -12.14
N LYS A 194 9.89 -15.68 -13.15
CA LYS A 194 11.35 -15.48 -13.21
C LYS A 194 11.84 -14.35 -12.31
N ALA A 195 10.94 -13.49 -11.83
CA ALA A 195 11.27 -12.31 -11.03
C ALA A 195 11.09 -12.52 -9.51
N GLY A 196 10.81 -13.74 -9.05
CA GLY A 196 10.57 -14.03 -7.62
C GLY A 196 9.18 -13.59 -7.12
N VAL A 197 8.30 -13.13 -8.00
CA VAL A 197 6.97 -12.59 -7.64
C VAL A 197 6.01 -13.68 -7.16
N MET A 198 6.26 -14.97 -7.47
CA MET A 198 5.38 -16.09 -7.11
C MET A 198 5.54 -16.59 -5.66
N GLU A 199 6.51 -16.08 -4.92
CA GLU A 199 6.66 -16.36 -3.49
C GLU A 199 5.77 -15.45 -2.62
N LEU A 200 5.20 -14.41 -3.23
CA LEU A 200 4.46 -13.36 -2.54
C LEU A 200 2.93 -13.57 -2.41
N PRO A 201 2.20 -14.07 -3.42
CA PRO A 201 0.75 -14.07 -3.37
C PRO A 201 0.21 -15.19 -2.50
N ASP A 202 -0.77 -14.84 -1.68
CA ASP A 202 -1.60 -15.81 -0.96
C ASP A 202 -2.73 -16.33 -1.85
N ILE A 203 -3.14 -15.53 -2.85
CA ILE A 203 -4.16 -15.87 -3.85
C ILE A 203 -3.72 -15.36 -5.23
N ILE A 204 -3.92 -16.15 -6.28
CA ILE A 204 -3.74 -15.70 -7.66
C ILE A 204 -5.09 -15.62 -8.36
N VAL A 205 -5.34 -14.50 -9.02
CA VAL A 205 -6.56 -14.27 -9.81
C VAL A 205 -6.20 -14.08 -11.28
N VAL A 206 -6.61 -15.02 -12.12
CA VAL A 206 -6.65 -14.81 -13.58
C VAL A 206 -7.91 -14.03 -13.91
N THR A 207 -7.72 -12.74 -14.14
CA THR A 207 -8.78 -11.77 -14.45
C THR A 207 -9.38 -12.00 -15.84
N LYS A 208 -10.45 -11.26 -16.18
CA LYS A 208 -11.12 -11.30 -17.50
C LYS A 208 -11.51 -12.73 -17.91
N ALA A 209 -12.09 -13.50 -16.98
CA ALA A 209 -12.53 -14.87 -17.23
C ALA A 209 -13.54 -15.01 -18.38
N ASP A 210 -14.22 -13.92 -18.74
CA ASP A 210 -15.08 -13.79 -19.91
C ASP A 210 -14.34 -14.02 -21.25
N MET A 211 -13.00 -14.02 -21.26
CA MET A 211 -12.17 -14.47 -22.40
C MET A 211 -12.13 -16.00 -22.55
N ALA A 212 -12.95 -16.74 -21.79
CA ALA A 212 -13.21 -18.18 -21.90
C ALA A 212 -11.94 -19.04 -21.99
N GLU A 213 -11.68 -19.67 -23.14
CA GLU A 213 -10.52 -20.56 -23.36
C GLU A 213 -9.18 -19.88 -23.04
N VAL A 214 -9.06 -18.59 -23.36
CA VAL A 214 -7.82 -17.85 -23.14
C VAL A 214 -7.53 -17.71 -21.65
N ALA A 215 -8.56 -17.40 -20.86
CA ALA A 215 -8.45 -17.33 -19.40
C ALA A 215 -8.23 -18.71 -18.79
N ARG A 216 -8.83 -19.77 -19.34
CA ARG A 216 -8.63 -21.14 -18.86
C ARG A 216 -7.19 -21.61 -19.07
N ARG A 217 -6.62 -21.39 -20.25
CA ARG A 217 -5.22 -21.72 -20.56
C ARG A 217 -4.27 -20.98 -19.62
N ALA A 218 -4.46 -19.67 -19.44
CA ALA A 218 -3.63 -18.88 -18.52
C ALA A 218 -3.69 -19.40 -17.08
N ALA A 219 -4.87 -19.79 -16.58
CA ALA A 219 -5.01 -20.38 -15.25
C ALA A 219 -4.29 -21.73 -15.12
N SER A 220 -4.39 -22.60 -16.13
CA SER A 220 -3.67 -23.87 -16.16
C SER A 220 -2.15 -23.68 -16.20
N GLU A 221 -1.65 -22.74 -16.99
CA GLU A 221 -0.23 -22.39 -17.05
C GLU A 221 0.30 -21.92 -15.69
N VAL A 222 -0.44 -21.02 -15.02
CA VAL A 222 -0.06 -20.50 -13.70
C VAL A 222 -0.14 -21.56 -12.60
N ALA A 223 -1.15 -22.43 -12.64
CA ALA A 223 -1.27 -23.54 -11.68
C ALA A 223 -0.12 -24.55 -11.85
N GLY A 224 0.22 -24.92 -13.10
CA GLY A 224 1.35 -25.81 -13.39
C GLY A 224 2.68 -25.20 -12.93
N ALA A 225 2.87 -23.91 -13.17
CA ALA A 225 3.99 -23.12 -12.69
C ALA A 225 4.15 -23.15 -11.16
N LEU A 226 3.09 -22.86 -10.40
CA LEU A 226 3.10 -22.90 -8.94
C LEU A 226 3.49 -24.29 -8.41
N SER A 227 2.92 -25.34 -9.02
CA SER A 227 3.21 -26.72 -8.64
C SER A 227 4.68 -27.08 -8.82
N LEU A 228 5.36 -26.52 -9.84
CA LEU A 228 6.78 -26.75 -10.08
C LEU A 228 7.68 -25.91 -9.14
N ALA A 229 7.23 -24.72 -8.75
CA ALA A 229 7.98 -23.83 -7.87
C ALA A 229 8.02 -24.31 -6.41
N GLY A 230 7.21 -25.31 -6.03
CA GLY A 230 7.15 -25.80 -4.65
C GLY A 230 6.65 -24.75 -3.64
N SER A 231 5.97 -23.71 -4.13
CA SER A 231 5.47 -22.58 -3.35
C SER A 231 4.26 -23.00 -2.52
N ALA A 232 4.54 -23.65 -1.40
CA ALA A 232 3.66 -23.66 -0.25
C ALA A 232 4.38 -22.88 0.85
N SER A 233 3.89 -21.69 1.20
CA SER A 233 4.19 -21.16 2.53
C SER A 233 3.72 -22.20 3.54
N VAL A 234 4.47 -22.41 4.63
CA VAL A 234 4.23 -23.54 5.56
C VAL A 234 2.76 -23.58 5.98
N GLY A 235 1.99 -24.52 5.42
CA GLY A 235 0.57 -24.74 5.74
C GLY A 235 -0.47 -24.03 4.86
N TRP A 236 -0.10 -23.24 3.84
CA TRP A 236 -1.08 -22.62 2.91
C TRP A 236 -0.79 -22.97 1.45
N THR A 237 -1.85 -23.40 0.74
CA THR A 237 -1.81 -23.69 -0.70
C THR A 237 -2.46 -22.56 -1.46
N VAL A 238 -1.67 -21.83 -2.25
CA VAL A 238 -2.11 -20.66 -3.03
C VAL A 238 -3.14 -21.08 -4.10
N PRO A 239 -4.42 -20.64 -4.01
CA PRO A 239 -5.41 -20.96 -5.02
C PRO A 239 -5.25 -20.09 -6.27
N VAL A 240 -5.49 -20.69 -7.45
CA VAL A 240 -5.57 -19.98 -8.74
C VAL A 240 -7.04 -19.89 -9.15
N ILE A 241 -7.59 -18.68 -9.19
CA ILE A 241 -9.01 -18.42 -9.41
C ILE A 241 -9.19 -17.68 -10.72
N ARG A 242 -10.10 -18.14 -11.57
CA ARG A 242 -10.55 -17.38 -12.75
C ARG A 242 -11.68 -16.45 -12.33
N LEU A 243 -11.59 -15.18 -12.70
CA LEU A 243 -12.55 -14.17 -12.30
C LEU A 243 -12.81 -13.16 -13.42
N SER A 244 -14.07 -12.80 -13.62
CA SER A 244 -14.46 -11.61 -14.39
C SER A 244 -15.25 -10.67 -13.50
N ALA A 245 -14.62 -9.55 -13.12
CA ALA A 245 -15.29 -8.52 -12.33
C ALA A 245 -16.42 -7.82 -13.11
N ALA A 246 -16.42 -7.92 -14.44
CA ALA A 246 -17.43 -7.34 -15.32
C ALA A 246 -18.72 -8.18 -15.33
N THR A 247 -18.60 -9.51 -15.43
CA THR A 247 -19.75 -10.42 -15.46
C THR A 247 -20.15 -10.92 -14.07
N GLY A 248 -19.24 -10.84 -13.10
CA GLY A 248 -19.38 -11.41 -11.76
C GLY A 248 -18.91 -12.86 -11.64
N GLU A 249 -18.52 -13.51 -12.75
CA GLU A 249 -17.96 -14.87 -12.73
C GLU A 249 -16.77 -14.95 -11.77
N GLY A 250 -16.78 -15.94 -10.88
CA GLY A 250 -15.67 -16.24 -9.98
C GLY A 250 -15.56 -15.34 -8.73
N LEU A 251 -16.42 -14.32 -8.56
CA LEU A 251 -16.39 -13.47 -7.36
C LEU A 251 -16.68 -14.25 -6.07
N ASP A 252 -17.65 -15.16 -6.08
CA ASP A 252 -17.98 -15.96 -4.89
C ASP A 252 -16.83 -16.91 -4.51
N ALA A 253 -16.18 -17.52 -5.50
CA ALA A 253 -15.01 -18.37 -5.28
C ALA A 253 -13.81 -17.58 -4.74
N PHE A 254 -13.63 -16.35 -5.24
CA PHE A 254 -12.61 -15.43 -4.74
C PHE A 254 -12.86 -15.03 -3.28
N GLU A 255 -14.08 -14.63 -2.93
CA GLU A 255 -14.43 -14.29 -1.54
C GLU A 255 -14.30 -15.48 -0.60
N ALA A 256 -14.65 -16.69 -1.06
CA ALA A 256 -14.43 -17.91 -0.28
C ALA A 256 -12.93 -18.18 -0.03
N ALA A 257 -12.07 -17.92 -1.02
CA ALA A 257 -10.63 -18.06 -0.85
C ALA A 257 -10.03 -17.02 0.09
N VAL A 258 -10.47 -15.76 0.01
CA VAL A 258 -10.08 -14.69 0.95
C VAL A 258 -10.50 -15.08 2.37
N ALA A 259 -11.75 -15.52 2.56
CA ALA A 259 -12.23 -15.96 3.87
C ALA A 259 -11.46 -17.17 4.41
N ALA A 260 -11.11 -18.14 3.54
CA ALA A 260 -10.30 -19.29 3.93
C ALA A 260 -8.88 -18.87 4.35
N HIS A 261 -8.26 -17.92 3.65
CA HIS A 261 -6.95 -17.39 4.03
C HIS A 261 -7.04 -16.60 5.34
N GLY A 262 -8.09 -15.79 5.51
CA GLY A 262 -8.37 -15.09 6.76
C GLY A 262 -8.48 -16.05 7.95
N ALA A 263 -9.22 -17.16 7.79
CA ALA A 263 -9.31 -18.20 8.79
C ALA A 263 -7.95 -18.87 9.06
N PHE A 264 -7.16 -19.14 8.01
CA PHE A 264 -5.80 -19.66 8.14
C PHE A 264 -4.92 -18.73 8.97
N LEU A 265 -5.00 -17.41 8.77
CA LEU A 265 -4.24 -16.41 9.55
C LEU A 265 -4.75 -16.27 10.99
N ASP A 266 -6.03 -16.52 11.25
CA ASP A 266 -6.60 -16.40 12.59
C ASP A 266 -6.24 -17.62 13.46
N THR A 267 -5.83 -18.75 12.86
CA THR A 267 -5.27 -19.87 13.62
C THR A 267 -3.87 -19.54 14.17
N GLU A 268 -3.59 -20.01 15.40
CA GLU A 268 -2.26 -19.93 16.03
C GLU A 268 -1.65 -18.51 16.10
N SER A 269 -2.49 -17.47 16.13
CA SER A 269 -2.04 -16.06 16.13
C SER A 269 -1.19 -15.66 14.91
N ARG A 270 -1.28 -16.39 13.78
CA ARG A 270 -0.46 -16.14 12.58
C ARG A 270 -0.61 -14.71 12.06
N ARG A 271 -1.82 -14.15 12.09
CA ARG A 271 -2.09 -12.75 11.71
C ARG A 271 -1.30 -11.77 12.56
N ALA A 272 -1.27 -11.97 13.88
CA ALA A 272 -0.54 -11.08 14.79
C ALA A 272 0.97 -11.18 14.54
N THR A 273 1.50 -12.40 14.36
CA THR A 273 2.91 -12.63 14.02
C THR A 273 3.28 -12.01 12.67
N GLN A 274 2.44 -12.19 11.64
CA GLN A 274 2.63 -11.61 10.31
C GLN A 274 2.69 -10.07 10.40
N ARG A 275 1.73 -9.45 11.09
CA ARG A 275 1.69 -7.99 11.27
C ARG A 275 2.88 -7.47 12.07
N SER A 276 3.33 -8.18 13.10
CA SER A 276 4.55 -7.81 13.83
C SER A 276 5.79 -7.84 12.92
N ALA A 277 5.94 -8.90 12.12
CA ALA A 277 7.06 -9.01 11.18
C ALA A 277 7.02 -7.91 10.09
N GLN A 278 5.81 -7.54 9.64
CA GLN A 278 5.60 -6.40 8.74
C GLN A 278 6.04 -5.07 9.37
N GLU A 279 5.66 -4.84 10.63
CA GLU A 279 6.03 -3.64 11.39
C GLU A 279 7.55 -3.56 11.59
N ASP A 280 8.20 -4.66 11.99
CA ASP A 280 9.66 -4.75 12.14
C ASP A 280 10.38 -4.47 10.81
N LYS A 281 9.93 -5.09 9.73
CA LYS A 281 10.49 -4.88 8.39
C LYS A 281 10.33 -3.43 7.94
N TRP A 282 9.16 -2.83 8.18
CA TRP A 282 8.93 -1.43 7.85
C TRP A 282 9.86 -0.50 8.65
N VAL A 283 10.07 -0.74 9.95
CA VAL A 283 10.99 0.05 10.77
C VAL A 283 12.42 -0.04 10.22
N GLU A 284 12.89 -1.23 9.88
CA GLU A 284 14.22 -1.42 9.29
C GLU A 284 14.39 -0.62 8.00
N GLU A 285 13.42 -0.73 7.08
CA GLU A 285 13.43 0.01 5.81
C GLU A 285 13.36 1.53 6.03
N ALA A 286 12.51 2.00 6.95
CA ALA A 286 12.35 3.41 7.25
C ALA A 286 13.66 4.02 7.80
N VAL A 287 14.36 3.29 8.66
CA VAL A 287 15.70 3.67 9.15
C VAL A 287 16.69 3.71 8.00
N ARG A 288 16.75 2.68 7.16
CA ARG A 288 17.66 2.60 6.01
C ARG A 288 17.47 3.77 5.05
N VAL A 289 16.22 4.10 4.71
CA VAL A 289 15.89 5.25 3.85
C VAL A 289 16.30 6.55 4.52
N ARG A 290 15.93 6.78 5.79
CA ARG A 290 16.24 8.02 6.51
C ARG A 290 17.75 8.29 6.57
N PHE A 291 18.54 7.28 6.95
CA PHE A 291 19.99 7.42 7.02
C PHE A 291 20.63 7.50 5.63
N GLY A 292 20.10 6.82 4.61
CA GLY A 292 20.51 7.00 3.23
C GLY A 292 20.33 8.44 2.73
N THR A 293 19.16 9.04 2.96
CA THR A 293 18.88 10.44 2.62
C THR A 293 19.80 11.41 3.38
N HIS A 294 20.00 11.17 4.68
CA HIS A 294 20.92 11.99 5.48
C HIS A 294 22.38 11.86 4.98
N GLY A 295 22.81 10.64 4.67
CA GLY A 295 24.12 10.36 4.08
C GLY A 295 24.31 11.09 2.76
N LEU A 296 23.32 11.07 1.87
CA LEU A 296 23.36 11.79 0.60
C LEU A 296 23.44 13.31 0.80
N ALA A 297 22.69 13.86 1.77
CA ALA A 297 22.75 15.29 2.10
C ALA A 297 24.13 15.71 2.65
N ARG A 298 24.78 14.85 3.44
CA ARG A 298 26.17 15.05 3.89
C ARG A 298 27.15 14.92 2.74
N ALA A 299 27.02 13.88 1.91
CA ALA A 299 27.87 13.60 0.76
C ALA A 299 28.01 14.79 -0.19
N ARG A 300 26.89 15.50 -0.46
CA ARG A 300 26.85 16.69 -1.31
C ARG A 300 27.71 17.85 -0.82
N LYS A 301 28.12 17.86 0.45
CA LYS A 301 29.00 18.90 1.03
C LYS A 301 30.49 18.60 0.82
N PHE A 302 30.85 17.37 0.44
CA PHE A 302 32.24 16.99 0.27
C PHE A 302 32.77 17.39 -1.10
N GLN A 303 33.95 18.01 -1.11
CA GLN A 303 34.78 18.08 -2.31
C GLN A 303 35.55 16.76 -2.44
N LEU A 304 35.44 16.14 -3.62
CA LEU A 304 36.05 14.86 -3.96
C LEU A 304 37.24 15.10 -4.88
N ARG A 305 38.31 14.34 -4.64
CA ARG A 305 39.56 14.40 -5.42
C ARG A 305 39.66 13.26 -6.42
N GLY A 306 38.92 12.17 -6.21
CA GLY A 306 38.87 11.05 -7.15
C GLY A 306 38.45 11.48 -8.56
N GLN A 307 39.18 11.05 -9.58
CA GLN A 307 38.89 11.42 -10.99
C GLN A 307 37.88 10.49 -11.66
N GLY A 308 37.74 9.25 -11.18
CA GLY A 308 36.81 8.24 -11.71
C GLY A 308 35.60 7.97 -10.78
N PRO A 309 34.49 7.42 -11.30
CA PRO A 309 33.26 7.19 -10.54
C PRO A 309 33.48 6.28 -9.32
N PHE A 310 34.25 5.20 -9.45
CA PHE A 310 34.54 4.28 -8.35
C PHE A 310 35.47 4.89 -7.28
N ALA A 311 36.47 5.68 -7.69
CA ALA A 311 37.35 6.38 -6.75
C ALA A 311 36.59 7.44 -5.95
N ARG A 312 35.65 8.15 -6.59
CA ARG A 312 34.78 9.13 -5.94
C ARG A 312 33.80 8.48 -4.96
N GLU A 313 33.25 7.32 -5.31
CA GLU A 313 32.38 6.53 -4.42
C GLU A 313 33.15 6.04 -3.18
N ALA A 314 34.33 5.43 -3.36
CA ALA A 314 35.16 4.98 -2.25
C ALA A 314 35.59 6.14 -1.33
N GLU A 315 35.96 7.28 -1.92
CA GLU A 315 36.30 8.49 -1.15
C GLU A 315 35.09 9.03 -0.36
N LEU A 316 33.88 9.02 -0.95
CA LEU A 316 32.64 9.37 -0.26
C LEU A 316 32.34 8.45 0.90
N ALA A 317 32.46 7.13 0.71
CA ALA A 317 32.20 6.13 1.74
C ALA A 317 33.11 6.33 2.97
N LEU A 318 34.41 6.57 2.75
CA LEU A 318 35.36 6.87 3.81
C LEU A 318 35.01 8.16 4.56
N LYS A 319 34.65 9.23 3.85
CA LYS A 319 34.28 10.52 4.46
C LYS A 319 32.95 10.48 5.21
N LEU A 320 32.01 9.63 4.80
CA LEU A 320 30.71 9.46 5.48
C LEU A 320 30.82 8.63 6.77
N THR A 321 31.81 7.73 6.83
CA THR A 321 32.01 6.79 7.95
C THR A 321 33.04 7.26 8.97
N SER A 322 33.94 8.19 8.61
CA SER A 322 34.83 8.82 9.58
C SER A 322 34.03 9.66 10.59
N ARG A 323 34.18 9.35 11.88
CA ARG A 323 33.63 10.17 12.96
C ARG A 323 34.26 11.56 12.87
N GLN A 324 33.46 12.57 12.57
CA GLN A 324 33.77 13.92 13.00
C GLN A 324 33.20 13.99 14.41
N ASP A 325 34.08 13.82 15.40
CA ASP A 325 33.79 14.12 16.81
C ASP A 325 33.33 15.58 16.97
#